data_AF-A0A8S2X853-F1
#
_entry.id   AF-A0A8S2X853-F1
#
_cell.length_a   1.000
_cell.length_b   1.000
_cell.length_c   1.000
_cell.angle_alpha   90.00
_cell.angle_beta   90.00
_cell.angle_gamma   90.00
#
_symmetry.space_group_name_H-M   'P 1'
#
loop_
_entity.id
_entity.type
_entity.pdbx_description
1 polymer ?
#
loop_
_entity_poly.entity_id
_entity_poly.type
_entity_poly.pdbx_seq_one_letter_code
_entity_poly.pdbx_strand_id
1 'polypeptide(L)'
;LYTNRLFLSGLTTTEAGKLRNYFHFREPIQLQQKSLLFRASLDKSTQFLDTIDEDIPKGSWSIQYERGSGLIQIRSLKWLGMSFFHIPETNRYGSLYCGIGEENKDLPFMI
;
A
#
# COMPACT_ATOMS: atom_id res chain seq x y z
N LEU A 1 25.13 4.39 -5.00
CA LEU A 1 23.65 4.55 -4.93
C LEU A 1 23.05 3.15 -5.01
N TYR A 2 22.61 2.58 -3.88
CA TYR A 2 21.96 1.27 -3.86
C TYR A 2 20.53 1.45 -4.39
N THR A 3 20.37 1.33 -5.70
CA THR A 3 19.04 1.33 -6.34
C THR A 3 18.41 -0.02 -6.05
N ASN A 4 17.36 -0.03 -5.23
CA ASN A 4 16.69 -1.25 -4.79
C ASN A 4 16.12 -2.00 -6.02
N ARG A 5 16.73 -3.14 -6.40
CA ARG A 5 16.37 -3.89 -7.61
C ARG A 5 14.92 -4.39 -7.60
N LEU A 6 14.31 -4.57 -6.43
CA LEU A 6 12.92 -5.02 -6.30
C LEU A 6 11.92 -4.00 -6.86
N PHE A 7 12.27 -2.70 -6.85
CA PHE A 7 11.42 -1.67 -7.44
C PHE A 7 11.44 -1.69 -8.99
N LEU A 8 12.53 -2.16 -9.61
CA LEU A 8 12.73 -2.09 -11.06
C LEU A 8 12.09 -3.25 -11.83
N SER A 9 11.93 -4.43 -11.21
CA SER A 9 11.31 -5.61 -11.84
C SER A 9 9.78 -5.68 -11.68
N GLY A 10 9.18 -4.81 -10.88
CA GLY A 10 7.77 -4.88 -10.53
C GLY A 10 7.44 -6.08 -9.64
N LEU A 11 6.25 -6.06 -9.04
CA LEU A 11 5.71 -7.20 -8.29
C LEU A 11 5.19 -8.26 -9.27
N THR A 12 5.33 -9.53 -8.93
CA THR A 12 4.62 -10.61 -9.64
C THR A 12 3.12 -10.48 -9.41
N THR A 13 2.29 -11.00 -10.32
CA THR A 13 0.82 -10.91 -10.21
C THR A 13 0.26 -11.48 -8.89
N THR A 14 0.90 -12.51 -8.34
CA THR A 14 0.52 -13.13 -7.07
C THR A 14 0.93 -12.28 -5.87
N GLU A 15 2.08 -11.61 -5.93
CA GLU A 15 2.54 -10.69 -4.90
C GLU A 15 1.79 -9.37 -4.92
N ALA A 16 1.44 -8.89 -6.11
CA ALA A 16 0.67 -7.68 -6.28
C ALA A 16 -0.78 -7.80 -5.74
N GLY A 17 -1.24 -9.02 -5.48
CA GLY A 17 -2.47 -9.27 -4.75
C GLY A 17 -2.40 -9.04 -3.24
N LYS A 18 -1.21 -8.81 -2.68
CA LYS A 18 -1.01 -8.76 -1.23
C LYS A 18 -0.86 -7.32 -0.78
N LEU A 19 -1.83 -6.84 0.02
CA LEU A 19 -1.82 -5.49 0.60
C LEU A 19 -0.52 -5.16 1.35
N ARG A 20 0.12 -6.15 2.00
CA ARG A 20 1.40 -6.01 2.69
C ARG A 20 2.57 -5.53 1.81
N ASN A 21 2.45 -5.64 0.49
CA ASN A 21 3.49 -5.21 -0.45
C ASN A 21 3.33 -3.73 -0.86
N TYR A 22 2.31 -3.05 -0.33
CA TYR A 22 2.07 -1.63 -0.57
C TYR A 22 2.32 -0.84 0.71
N PHE A 23 2.94 0.31 0.53
CA PHE A 23 3.44 1.13 1.62
C PHE A 23 2.92 2.56 1.51
N HIS A 24 2.73 3.20 2.65
CA HIS A 24 2.41 4.61 2.71
C HIS A 24 3.65 5.45 2.40
N PHE A 25 3.53 6.36 1.43
CA PHE A 25 4.59 7.31 1.11
C PHE A 25 4.52 8.54 2.01
N ARG A 26 4.81 8.35 3.31
CA ARG A 26 4.89 9.40 4.34
C ARG A 26 5.86 8.98 5.43
N GLU A 27 6.15 9.87 6.37
CA GLU A 27 6.90 9.50 7.56
C GLU A 27 6.15 8.38 8.31
N PRO A 28 6.86 7.29 8.67
CA PRO A 28 6.22 6.15 9.29
C PRO A 28 5.84 6.49 10.73
N ILE A 29 4.55 6.35 11.03
CA ILE A 29 3.98 6.63 12.35
C ILE A 29 4.00 5.36 13.19
N GLN A 30 3.65 4.22 12.60
CA GLN A 30 3.55 2.95 13.31
C GLN A 30 4.92 2.33 13.57
N LEU A 31 5.88 2.43 12.64
CA LEU A 31 7.25 1.95 12.89
C LEU A 31 7.95 2.67 14.07
N GLN A 32 7.62 3.93 14.34
CA GLN A 32 8.15 4.64 15.52
C GLN A 32 7.60 4.12 16.84
N GLN A 33 6.42 3.50 16.82
CA GLN A 33 5.77 2.92 17.99
C GLN A 33 6.18 1.46 18.25
N LYS A 34 6.86 0.80 17.29
CA LYS A 34 7.36 -0.58 17.44
C LYS A 34 8.61 -0.64 18.32
N SER A 35 8.81 -1.78 19.00
CA SER A 35 9.93 -1.96 19.95
C SER A 35 11.30 -1.82 19.26
N LEU A 36 12.31 -1.39 20.03
CA LEU A 36 13.69 -1.25 19.53
C LEU A 36 14.24 -2.56 18.94
N LEU A 37 13.91 -3.71 19.55
CA LEU A 37 14.31 -5.02 19.05
C LEU A 37 13.68 -5.35 17.69
N PHE A 38 12.40 -5.03 17.51
CA PHE A 38 11.73 -5.21 16.23
C PHE A 38 12.37 -4.31 15.17
N ARG A 39 12.57 -3.02 15.49
CA ARG A 39 13.23 -2.05 14.60
C ARG A 39 14.67 -2.45 14.22
N ALA A 40 15.40 -3.11 15.12
CA ALA A 40 16.76 -3.58 14.87
C ALA A 40 16.81 -4.81 13.94
N SER A 41 15.72 -5.59 13.89
CA SER A 41 15.58 -6.75 13.00
C SER A 41 15.11 -6.39 11.58
N LEU A 42 14.60 -5.17 11.37
CA LEU A 42 14.14 -4.72 10.06
C LEU A 42 15.30 -4.41 9.13
N ASP A 43 15.18 -4.84 7.88
CA ASP A 43 16.07 -4.37 6.83
C ASP A 43 15.73 -2.91 6.49
N LYS A 44 16.58 -1.99 6.96
CA LYS A 44 16.42 -0.54 6.75
C LYS A 44 16.32 -0.15 5.28
N SER A 45 16.82 -0.98 4.36
CA SER A 45 16.81 -0.68 2.93
C SER A 45 15.47 -1.00 2.24
N THR A 46 14.61 -1.80 2.87
CA THR A 46 13.36 -2.30 2.29
C THR A 46 12.12 -2.10 3.18
N GLN A 47 12.28 -1.99 4.50
CA GLN A 47 11.16 -1.99 5.47
C GLN A 47 11.11 -0.72 6.32
N PHE A 48 11.30 0.44 5.70
CA PHE A 48 11.32 1.73 6.38
C PHE A 48 9.96 2.46 6.39
N LEU A 49 8.96 1.95 5.65
CA LEU A 49 7.63 2.56 5.52
C LEU A 49 6.54 1.70 6.16
N ASP A 50 5.45 2.33 6.60
CA ASP A 50 4.28 1.63 7.13
C ASP A 50 3.51 0.97 5.97
N THR A 51 3.10 -0.30 6.15
CA THR A 51 2.29 -1.04 5.17
C THR A 51 0.82 -0.67 5.28
N ILE A 52 0.11 -0.60 4.15
CA ILE A 52 -1.34 -0.28 4.13
C ILE A 52 -2.21 -1.39 4.76
N ASP A 53 -1.66 -2.59 4.90
CA ASP A 53 -2.21 -3.74 5.64
C ASP A 53 -2.52 -3.41 7.12
N GLU A 54 -1.62 -2.64 7.76
CA GLU A 54 -1.66 -2.36 9.19
C GLU A 54 -2.59 -1.17 9.53
N ASP A 55 -3.31 -0.64 8.53
CA ASP A 55 -4.25 0.47 8.72
C ASP A 55 -5.49 0.05 9.53
N ILE A 56 -5.95 0.98 10.35
CA ILE A 56 -7.13 0.81 11.20
C ILE A 56 -8.28 1.65 10.64
N PRO A 57 -9.47 1.05 10.42
CA PRO A 57 -9.81 -0.35 10.69
C PRO A 57 -9.27 -1.34 9.63
N LYS A 58 -9.12 -2.62 10.01
CA LYS A 58 -8.69 -3.68 9.08
C LYS A 58 -9.66 -3.75 7.90
N GLY A 59 -9.14 -3.88 6.68
CA GLY A 59 -9.98 -3.85 5.48
C GLY A 59 -10.28 -2.44 4.96
N SER A 60 -9.56 -1.41 5.43
CA SER A 60 -9.63 -0.04 4.87
C SER A 60 -9.25 0.09 3.39
N TRP A 61 -8.76 -0.99 2.80
CA TRP A 61 -8.18 -1.06 1.48
C TRP A 61 -8.79 -2.21 0.70
N SER A 62 -9.15 -1.95 -0.55
CA SER A 62 -9.64 -2.96 -1.48
C SER A 62 -8.68 -3.11 -2.66
N ILE A 63 -8.40 -4.35 -3.06
CA ILE A 63 -7.61 -4.68 -4.26
C ILE A 63 -8.57 -5.18 -5.33
N GLN A 64 -8.40 -4.71 -6.56
CA GLN A 64 -9.16 -5.14 -7.73
C GLN A 64 -8.20 -5.47 -8.87
N TYR A 65 -8.46 -6.61 -9.50
CA TYR A 65 -7.74 -7.06 -10.70
C TYR A 65 -8.52 -6.64 -11.93
N GLU A 66 -7.83 -5.99 -12.86
CA GLU A 66 -8.39 -5.49 -14.11
C GLU A 66 -7.65 -6.12 -15.30
N ARG A 67 -8.36 -6.31 -16.41
CA ARG A 67 -7.80 -6.80 -17.69
C ARG A 67 -7.01 -8.11 -17.57
N GLY A 68 -7.56 -9.13 -16.92
CA GLY A 68 -6.88 -10.43 -16.77
C GLY A 68 -5.64 -10.35 -15.88
N SER A 69 -5.68 -9.51 -14.85
CA SER A 69 -4.58 -9.23 -13.90
C SER A 69 -3.38 -8.48 -14.48
N GLY A 70 -3.53 -7.88 -15.66
CA GLY A 70 -2.53 -6.97 -16.24
C GLY A 70 -2.54 -5.57 -15.60
N LEU A 71 -3.56 -5.24 -14.82
CA LEU A 71 -3.65 -4.00 -14.06
C LEU A 71 -4.21 -4.33 -12.69
N ILE A 72 -3.58 -3.81 -11.64
CA ILE A 72 -4.09 -3.95 -10.28
C ILE A 72 -4.37 -2.57 -9.74
N GLN A 73 -5.62 -2.39 -9.31
CA GLN A 73 -6.09 -1.18 -8.70
C GLN A 73 -6.32 -1.39 -7.21
N ILE A 74 -5.85 -0.45 -6.42
CA ILE A 74 -6.05 -0.41 -4.98
C ILE A 74 -6.89 0.83 -4.70
N ARG A 75 -7.92 0.70 -3.87
CA ARG A 75 -8.77 1.83 -3.47
C ARG A 75 -8.86 1.92 -1.96
N SER A 76 -8.80 3.14 -1.45
CA SER A 76 -9.08 3.39 -0.03
C SER A 76 -10.59 3.45 0.18
N LEU A 77 -11.08 2.70 1.16
CA LEU A 77 -12.47 2.79 1.64
C LEU A 77 -12.64 3.86 2.72
N LYS A 78 -11.51 4.26 3.34
CA LYS A 78 -11.44 5.33 4.33
C LYS A 78 -11.45 6.71 3.68
N TRP A 79 -10.68 6.89 2.61
CA TRP A 79 -10.65 8.10 1.81
C TRP A 79 -11.28 7.83 0.45
N LEU A 80 -12.60 8.03 0.37
CA LEU A 80 -13.34 7.82 -0.87
C LEU A 80 -12.78 8.73 -1.97
N GLY A 81 -12.49 8.15 -3.13
CA GLY A 81 -11.84 8.84 -4.25
C GLY A 81 -10.32 8.66 -4.31
N MET A 82 -9.69 8.04 -3.30
CA MET A 82 -8.28 7.67 -3.35
C MET A 82 -8.09 6.33 -4.07
N SER A 83 -7.35 6.35 -5.18
CA SER A 83 -7.06 5.16 -5.97
C SER A 83 -5.61 5.11 -6.40
N PHE A 84 -5.07 3.91 -6.45
CA PHE A 84 -3.70 3.59 -6.84
C PHE A 84 -3.79 2.50 -7.88
N PHE A 85 -2.91 2.54 -8.86
CA PHE A 85 -2.87 1.51 -9.87
C PHE A 85 -1.43 1.22 -10.22
N HIS A 86 -1.17 -0.02 -10.59
CA HIS A 86 0.11 -0.41 -11.14
C HIS A 86 -0.06 -1.61 -12.08
N ILE A 87 0.89 -1.75 -12.98
CA ILE A 87 0.96 -2.85 -13.93
C ILE A 87 2.02 -3.82 -13.40
N PRO A 88 1.65 -5.06 -13.02
CA PRO A 88 2.59 -6.08 -12.55
C PRO A 88 3.75 -6.29 -13.53
N GLU A 89 4.90 -6.72 -13.00
CA GLU A 89 6.13 -6.98 -13.80
C GLU A 89 6.66 -5.75 -14.56
N THR A 90 6.17 -4.55 -14.24
CA THR A 90 6.64 -3.29 -14.82
C THR A 90 6.86 -2.24 -13.74
N ASN A 91 7.58 -1.19 -14.08
CA ASN A 91 7.74 -0.01 -13.25
C ASN A 91 6.67 1.07 -13.52
N ARG A 92 5.49 0.67 -14.03
CA ARG A 92 4.39 1.60 -14.30
C ARG A 92 3.40 1.57 -13.15
N TYR A 93 3.40 2.63 -12.36
CA TYR A 93 2.47 2.83 -11.26
C TYR A 93 2.00 4.27 -11.24
N GLY A 94 0.87 4.51 -10.58
CA GLY A 94 0.30 5.83 -10.39
C GLY A 94 -0.69 5.84 -9.24
N SER A 95 -0.90 7.03 -8.69
CA SER A 95 -1.89 7.29 -7.66
C SER A 95 -2.66 8.55 -8.01
N LEU A 96 -3.96 8.54 -7.75
CA LEU A 96 -4.84 9.66 -7.95
C LEU A 96 -5.77 9.77 -6.74
N TYR A 97 -5.91 10.98 -6.24
CA TYR A 97 -7.00 11.32 -5.34
C TYR A 97 -7.97 12.24 -6.08
N CYS A 98 -9.22 11.82 -6.18
CA CYS A 98 -10.31 12.63 -6.72
C CYS A 98 -11.54 12.45 -5.82
N GLY A 99 -11.67 13.34 -4.84
CA GLY A 99 -12.73 13.31 -3.84
C GLY A 99 -12.88 14.65 -3.15
N ILE A 100 -13.83 14.72 -2.23
CA ILE A 100 -14.22 15.95 -1.52
C ILE A 100 -13.37 16.26 -0.27
N GLY A 101 -12.38 15.43 0.04
CA GLY A 101 -11.55 15.57 1.24
C GLY A 101 -12.18 15.04 2.52
N GLU A 102 -13.29 14.30 2.42
CA GLU A 102 -13.98 13.75 3.59
C GLU A 102 -13.57 12.30 3.87
N GLU A 103 -13.33 12.02 5.14
CA GLU A 103 -13.06 10.68 5.66
C GLU A 103 -14.37 9.93 5.88
N ASN A 104 -14.42 8.68 5.43
CA ASN A 104 -15.51 7.76 5.70
C ASN A 104 -15.43 7.26 7.15
N LYS A 105 -16.03 8.02 8.06
CA LYS A 105 -16.14 7.68 9.49
C LYS A 105 -17.04 6.48 9.75
N ASP A 106 -17.91 6.15 8.80
CA ASP A 106 -18.83 5.02 8.91
C ASP A 106 -18.17 3.68 8.55
N LEU A 107 -16.95 3.72 7.99
CA LEU A 107 -16.20 2.54 7.59
C LEU A 107 -16.16 1.43 8.66
N PRO A 108 -15.93 1.69 9.96
CA PRO A 108 -15.93 0.65 10.99
C PRO A 108 -17.26 -0.09 11.17
N PHE A 109 -18.38 0.50 10.74
CA PHE A 109 -19.71 -0.12 10.81
C PHE A 109 -20.08 -0.87 9.52
N MET A 110 -19.33 -0.65 8.43
CA MET A 110 -19.58 -1.26 7.12
C MET A 110 -18.81 -2.56 6.88
N ILE A 111 -17.79 -2.83 7.69
CA ILE A 111 -16.86 -3.98 7.59
C ILE A 111 -17.12 -5.02 8.67
#